data_AF-N6XN54-F1
#
_entry.id   AF-N6XN54-F1
#
_cell.length_a   1.000
_cell.length_b   1.000
_cell.length_c   1.000
_cell.angle_alpha   90.00
_cell.angle_beta   90.00
_cell.angle_gamma   90.00
#
_symmetry.space_group_name_H-M   'P 1'
#
loop_
_entity.id
_entity.type
_entity.pdbx_description
1 polymer ?
#
loop_
_entity_poly.entity_id
_entity_poly.type
_entity_poly.pdbx_seq_one_letter_code
_entity_poly.pdbx_strand_id
1 'polypeptide(L)'
;MNLTRRRLVLGSAACVLLSGCRSSPPPAPKPTTPEQARYLESRERMLKRFGRPGFELVVDAMDGQEFLGVEFFPEDAKYPFYQKGGQRLQTQTKMVLSQPVPERVRVVWRDSSKFVPDGRALYAGNIIGDEIFEVGSRIPQALIDELKRDPRGNLRLKFRMSEQGTLLGWDIERRPGFDPKKRDEYGEAVYVAPVHSFAGGDFREAKILDGKPVRKGWYLDKRTGRKIETDY
;
A
#
# COMPACT_ATOMS: atom_id res chain seq x y z
N MET A 1 -32.32 40.04 -62.03
CA MET A 1 -31.84 38.89 -62.82
C MET A 1 -30.42 39.18 -63.28
N ASN A 2 -29.44 38.45 -62.78
CA ASN A 2 -28.14 38.24 -63.45
C ASN A 2 -27.42 37.08 -62.76
N LEU A 3 -27.07 36.08 -63.58
CA LEU A 3 -26.28 34.91 -63.22
C LEU A 3 -24.81 35.29 -63.06
N THR A 4 -24.15 34.82 -62.00
CA THR A 4 -22.69 34.80 -61.94
C THR A 4 -22.20 33.50 -61.29
N ARG A 5 -21.67 32.60 -62.12
CA ARG A 5 -20.75 31.53 -61.71
C ARG A 5 -19.48 32.17 -61.14
N ARG A 6 -18.92 31.62 -60.05
CA ARG A 6 -17.48 31.62 -59.79
C ARG A 6 -17.05 30.48 -58.86
N ARG A 7 -15.86 29.96 -59.16
CA ARG A 7 -15.26 28.69 -58.76
C ARG A 7 -14.65 28.72 -57.35
N LEU A 8 -14.57 27.54 -56.73
CA LEU A 8 -13.64 27.18 -55.66
C LEU A 8 -12.17 27.41 -56.06
N VAL A 9 -11.35 27.90 -55.13
CA VAL A 9 -9.93 27.50 -54.96
C VAL A 9 -9.60 27.48 -53.45
N LEU A 10 -8.86 26.46 -53.05
CA LEU A 10 -8.57 25.99 -51.70
C LEU A 10 -7.58 26.87 -50.92
N GLY A 11 -7.68 26.74 -49.59
CA GLY A 11 -6.82 27.36 -48.60
C GLY A 11 -5.43 26.71 -48.47
N SER A 12 -4.48 27.54 -48.05
CA SER A 12 -3.15 27.15 -47.59
C SER A 12 -3.02 27.65 -46.15
N ALA A 13 -3.26 26.77 -45.17
CA ALA A 13 -3.00 27.06 -43.76
C ALA A 13 -1.64 26.48 -43.37
N ALA A 14 -0.75 27.34 -42.90
CA ALA A 14 0.58 26.99 -42.46
C ALA A 14 0.54 26.13 -41.18
N CYS A 15 1.13 24.94 -41.24
CA CYS A 15 1.45 24.14 -40.05
C CYS A 15 2.72 24.69 -39.40
N VAL A 16 2.57 25.40 -38.28
CA VAL A 16 3.68 25.65 -37.35
C VAL A 16 3.87 24.39 -36.51
N LEU A 17 4.97 23.67 -36.77
CA LEU A 17 5.41 22.53 -35.97
C LEU A 17 5.98 23.04 -34.65
N LEU A 18 5.21 22.95 -33.57
CA LEU A 18 5.73 23.08 -32.20
C LEU A 18 6.49 21.79 -31.85
N SER A 19 7.79 21.79 -32.09
CA SER A 19 8.72 20.81 -31.53
C SER A 19 8.78 21.00 -30.01
N GLY A 20 8.00 20.21 -29.28
CA GLY A 20 8.07 20.16 -27.82
C GLY A 20 9.40 19.57 -27.37
N CYS A 21 10.29 20.41 -26.83
CA CYS A 21 11.48 19.96 -26.12
C CYS A 21 11.06 19.03 -24.97
N ARG A 22 11.30 17.73 -25.12
CA ARG A 22 11.30 16.79 -23.98
C ARG A 22 12.53 17.13 -23.12
N SER A 23 12.37 18.02 -22.16
CA SER A 23 13.34 18.12 -21.07
C SER A 23 13.35 16.80 -20.32
N SER A 24 14.49 16.10 -20.31
CA SER A 24 14.70 14.96 -19.42
C SER A 24 14.32 15.39 -17.99
N PRO A 25 13.59 14.56 -17.24
CA PRO A 25 13.27 14.88 -15.86
C PRO A 25 14.59 15.16 -15.10
N PRO A 26 14.60 16.17 -14.22
CA PRO A 26 15.80 16.50 -13.47
C PRO A 26 16.29 15.25 -12.71
N PRO A 27 17.62 15.08 -12.56
CA PRO A 27 18.18 13.98 -11.82
C PRO A 27 17.63 13.98 -10.39
N ALA A 28 17.42 12.79 -9.83
CA ALA A 28 16.93 12.66 -8.46
C ALA A 28 17.83 13.46 -7.50
N PRO A 29 17.25 14.21 -6.54
CA PRO A 29 18.02 14.99 -5.59
C PRO A 29 18.98 14.07 -4.82
N LYS A 30 20.24 14.50 -4.68
CA LYS A 30 21.24 13.75 -3.91
C LYS A 30 20.83 13.71 -2.43
N PRO A 31 21.09 12.60 -1.72
CA PRO A 31 20.80 12.52 -0.29
C PRO A 31 21.61 13.58 0.47
N THR A 32 20.94 14.21 1.43
CA THR A 32 21.50 15.29 2.27
C THR A 32 21.98 14.81 3.63
N THR A 33 21.58 13.59 4.04
CA THR A 33 22.02 12.94 5.29
C THR A 33 22.36 11.46 5.06
N PRO A 34 23.14 10.83 5.95
CA PRO A 34 23.40 9.39 5.91
C PRO A 34 22.13 8.54 6.01
N GLU A 35 21.13 8.94 6.83
CA GLU A 35 19.83 8.24 6.89
C GLU A 35 19.13 8.27 5.53
N GLN A 36 19.10 9.45 4.90
CA GLN A 36 18.46 9.60 3.60
C GLN A 36 19.15 8.73 2.53
N ALA A 37 20.48 8.61 2.56
CA ALA A 37 21.22 7.72 1.68
C ALA A 37 20.82 6.26 1.90
N ARG A 38 20.82 5.78 3.16
CA ARG A 38 20.41 4.41 3.51
C ARG A 38 18.97 4.11 3.08
N TYR A 39 18.06 5.05 3.28
CA TYR A 39 16.67 4.92 2.85
C TYR A 39 16.55 4.77 1.32
N LEU A 40 17.26 5.60 0.55
CA LEU A 40 17.23 5.52 -0.93
C LEU A 40 17.82 4.20 -1.43
N GLU A 41 18.95 3.76 -0.87
CA GLU A 41 19.55 2.46 -1.20
C GLU A 41 18.62 1.29 -0.89
N SER A 42 17.97 1.31 0.28
CA SER A 42 16.97 0.32 0.68
C SER A 42 15.81 0.26 -0.31
N ARG A 43 15.28 1.43 -0.68
CA ARG A 43 14.20 1.57 -1.66
C ARG A 43 14.58 1.01 -3.03
N GLU A 44 15.81 1.27 -3.49
CA GLU A 44 16.34 0.71 -4.74
C GLU A 44 16.48 -0.81 -4.68
N ARG A 45 17.02 -1.37 -3.59
CA ARG A 45 17.09 -2.84 -3.38
C ARG A 45 15.72 -3.48 -3.45
N MET A 46 14.73 -2.90 -2.79
CA MET A 46 13.36 -3.45 -2.79
C MET A 46 12.68 -3.29 -4.15
N LEU A 47 12.87 -2.16 -4.83
CA LEU A 47 12.36 -2.00 -6.19
C LEU A 47 12.96 -3.05 -7.13
N LYS A 48 14.27 -3.31 -7.05
CA LYS A 48 14.95 -4.34 -7.83
C LYS A 48 14.42 -5.74 -7.53
N ARG A 49 14.22 -6.08 -6.26
CA ARG A 49 13.75 -7.40 -5.84
C ARG A 49 12.33 -7.69 -6.30
N PHE A 50 11.40 -6.78 -5.97
CA PHE A 50 9.98 -6.95 -6.26
C PHE A 50 9.63 -6.65 -7.72
N GLY A 51 10.48 -5.91 -8.43
CA GLY A 51 10.31 -5.61 -9.86
C GLY A 51 9.14 -4.68 -10.17
N ARG A 52 8.49 -4.11 -9.15
CA ARG A 52 7.37 -3.20 -9.29
C ARG A 52 7.31 -2.21 -8.13
N PRO A 53 6.92 -0.95 -8.37
CA PRO A 53 6.46 -0.09 -7.31
C PRO A 53 5.03 -0.48 -6.92
N GLY A 54 4.77 -0.48 -5.63
CA GLY A 54 3.43 -0.46 -5.06
C GLY A 54 2.90 -1.77 -4.52
N PHE A 55 2.09 -1.63 -3.48
CA PHE A 55 1.41 -2.68 -2.75
C PHE A 55 0.16 -2.07 -2.08
N GLU A 56 -0.82 -2.90 -1.75
CA GLU A 56 -1.92 -2.51 -0.89
C GLU A 56 -1.49 -2.72 0.57
N LEU A 57 -1.54 -1.64 1.35
CA LEU A 57 -1.35 -1.64 2.79
C LEU A 57 -2.68 -1.95 3.47
N VAL A 58 -2.67 -2.89 4.41
CA VAL A 58 -3.78 -3.17 5.33
C VAL A 58 -3.26 -3.00 6.75
N VAL A 59 -3.91 -2.16 7.56
CA VAL A 59 -3.52 -1.96 8.96
C VAL A 59 -4.73 -2.08 9.87
N ASP A 60 -4.63 -2.94 10.87
CA ASP A 60 -5.59 -3.09 11.96
C ASP A 60 -4.89 -3.34 13.29
N ALA A 61 -5.67 -3.61 14.34
CA ALA A 61 -5.17 -4.03 15.65
C ALA A 61 -5.82 -5.36 16.03
N MET A 62 -5.21 -6.04 17.01
CA MET A 62 -5.81 -7.18 17.69
C MET A 62 -7.17 -6.82 18.29
N ASP A 63 -8.07 -7.79 18.33
CA ASP A 63 -9.39 -7.57 18.91
C ASP A 63 -9.28 -7.13 20.38
N GLY A 64 -10.15 -6.19 20.76
CA GLY A 64 -10.12 -5.55 22.08
C GLY A 64 -8.97 -4.57 22.33
N GLN A 65 -8.03 -4.39 21.39
CA GLN A 65 -6.91 -3.44 21.54
C GLN A 65 -7.12 -2.16 20.73
N GLU A 66 -6.66 -1.04 21.29
CA GLU A 66 -6.71 0.28 20.67
C GLU A 66 -5.36 0.99 20.77
N PHE A 67 -4.95 1.61 19.66
CA PHE A 67 -3.75 2.42 19.57
C PHE A 67 -4.10 3.86 19.17
N LEU A 68 -3.78 4.82 20.03
CA LEU A 68 -4.30 6.19 19.91
C LEU A 68 -3.64 7.02 18.81
N GLY A 69 -2.32 6.99 18.68
CA GLY A 69 -1.60 7.64 17.59
C GLY A 69 -0.53 6.71 17.05
N VAL A 70 -0.64 6.32 15.79
CA VAL A 70 0.18 5.28 15.16
C VAL A 70 0.85 5.84 13.92
N GLU A 71 2.13 5.52 13.73
CA GLU A 71 2.97 6.01 12.64
C GLU A 71 3.88 4.88 12.13
N PHE A 72 3.87 4.60 10.82
CA PHE A 72 4.74 3.61 10.20
C PHE A 72 5.70 4.28 9.23
N PHE A 73 6.99 4.04 9.41
CA PHE A 73 8.05 4.58 8.60
C PHE A 73 8.75 3.43 7.87
N PRO A 74 9.20 3.63 6.62
CA PRO A 74 10.42 2.94 6.19
C PRO A 74 11.53 3.38 7.15
N GLU A 75 12.29 2.46 7.73
CA GLU A 75 13.12 2.72 8.94
C GLU A 75 13.90 4.05 8.95
N ASP A 76 14.72 4.30 7.92
CA ASP A 76 15.57 5.50 7.84
C ASP A 76 14.85 6.72 7.22
N ALA A 77 13.53 6.64 6.97
CA ALA A 77 12.80 7.74 6.34
C ALA A 77 12.38 8.82 7.35
N LYS A 78 12.38 10.05 6.87
CA LYS A 78 11.93 11.22 7.66
C LYS A 78 10.43 11.24 7.92
N TYR A 79 9.63 10.69 7.01
CA TYR A 79 8.16 10.78 7.05
C TYR A 79 7.53 9.40 7.05
N PRO A 80 6.41 9.22 7.76
CA PRO A 80 5.70 7.95 7.76
C PRO A 80 4.99 7.76 6.41
N PHE A 81 4.86 6.51 5.97
CA PHE A 81 3.97 6.16 4.86
C PHE A 81 2.54 5.86 5.33
N TYR A 82 2.35 5.67 6.63
CA TYR A 82 1.04 5.44 7.23
C TYR A 82 0.97 6.10 8.60
N GLN A 83 -0.17 6.72 8.87
CA GLN A 83 -0.47 7.28 10.17
C GLN A 83 -1.97 7.22 10.43
N LYS A 84 -2.36 6.87 11.66
CA LYS A 84 -3.77 6.85 12.06
C LYS A 84 -3.94 7.04 13.55
N GLY A 85 -5.05 7.70 13.91
CA GLY A 85 -5.51 7.80 15.28
C GLY A 85 -6.64 6.82 15.56
N GLY A 86 -6.69 6.25 16.77
CA GLY A 86 -7.72 5.29 17.17
C GLY A 86 -7.71 4.02 16.30
N GLN A 87 -6.52 3.45 16.07
CA GLN A 87 -6.37 2.20 15.34
C GLN A 87 -6.90 1.04 16.18
N ARG A 88 -7.92 0.35 15.63
CA ARG A 88 -8.60 -0.80 16.21
C ARG A 88 -8.85 -1.83 15.09
N LEU A 89 -9.34 -3.02 15.45
CA LEU A 89 -9.77 -4.02 14.46
C LEU A 89 -10.89 -3.47 13.54
N GLN A 90 -11.90 -2.81 14.13
CA GLN A 90 -13.07 -2.27 13.42
C GLN A 90 -12.73 -1.03 12.57
N THR A 91 -11.63 -0.36 12.87
CA THR A 91 -11.13 0.79 12.10
C THR A 91 -10.00 0.37 11.16
N GLN A 92 -10.03 -0.86 10.63
CA GLN A 92 -9.08 -1.34 9.63
C GLN A 92 -8.94 -0.34 8.48
N THR A 93 -7.70 -0.02 8.12
CA THR A 93 -7.38 0.84 6.97
C THR A 93 -6.87 -0.01 5.81
N LYS A 94 -7.32 0.30 4.59
CA LYS A 94 -6.81 -0.27 3.34
C LYS A 94 -6.39 0.88 2.41
N MET A 95 -5.17 0.84 1.91
CA MET A 95 -4.61 1.90 1.05
C MET A 95 -3.72 1.30 -0.03
N VAL A 96 -3.88 1.73 -1.29
CA VAL A 96 -2.92 1.39 -2.34
C VAL A 96 -1.80 2.42 -2.30
N LEU A 97 -0.57 1.95 -2.08
CA LEU A 97 0.62 2.81 -2.04
C LEU A 97 1.44 2.62 -3.30
N SER A 98 1.85 3.71 -3.94
CA SER A 98 2.69 3.70 -5.16
C SER A 98 4.19 3.79 -4.84
N GLN A 99 4.64 3.06 -3.81
CA GLN A 99 6.03 3.03 -3.37
C GLN A 99 6.56 1.59 -3.30
N PRO A 100 7.88 1.36 -3.40
CA PRO A 100 8.45 0.02 -3.21
C PRO A 100 8.09 -0.55 -1.83
N VAL A 101 8.03 -1.88 -1.74
CA VAL A 101 7.91 -2.59 -0.46
C VAL A 101 9.03 -2.11 0.47
N PRO A 102 8.75 -1.74 1.73
CA PRO A 102 9.80 -1.37 2.67
C PRO A 102 10.66 -2.60 3.01
N GLU A 103 11.98 -2.41 3.11
CA GLU A 103 12.89 -3.48 3.55
C GLU A 103 12.65 -3.77 5.04
N ARG A 104 12.65 -2.71 5.84
CA ARG A 104 12.34 -2.68 7.27
C ARG A 104 11.30 -1.62 7.54
N VAL A 105 10.41 -1.87 8.49
CA VAL A 105 9.39 -0.93 8.94
C VAL A 105 9.65 -0.60 10.40
N ARG A 106 9.67 0.70 10.72
CA ARG A 106 9.61 1.21 12.07
C ARG A 106 8.18 1.61 12.39
N VAL A 107 7.61 1.06 13.44
CA VAL A 107 6.27 1.39 13.92
C VAL A 107 6.41 2.10 15.25
N VAL A 108 5.88 3.32 15.31
CA VAL A 108 5.81 4.13 16.52
C VAL A 108 4.36 4.28 16.91
N TRP A 109 4.05 4.12 18.19
CA TRP A 109 2.74 4.47 18.70
C TRP A 109 2.80 5.22 20.03
N ARG A 110 1.80 6.09 20.20
CA ARG A 110 1.76 7.12 21.23
C ARG A 110 0.49 7.06 22.05
N ASP A 111 0.58 7.62 23.25
CA ASP A 111 -0.53 7.78 24.19
C ASP A 111 -1.53 8.90 23.80
N SER A 112 -1.42 9.45 22.59
CA SER A 112 -2.26 10.54 22.12
C SER A 112 -2.57 10.41 20.63
N SER A 113 -3.80 10.77 20.27
CA SER A 113 -4.29 10.87 18.89
C SER A 113 -4.22 12.29 18.32
N LYS A 114 -3.61 13.24 19.03
CA LYS A 114 -3.45 14.63 18.59
C LYS A 114 -2.19 14.77 17.73
N PHE A 115 -2.25 15.55 16.66
CA PHE A 115 -1.07 15.91 15.88
C PHE A 115 -0.19 16.92 16.64
N VAL A 116 1.10 16.95 16.30
CA VAL A 116 2.01 17.99 16.78
C VAL A 116 1.53 19.37 16.28
N PRO A 117 1.48 20.42 17.12
CA PRO A 117 0.96 21.74 16.73
C PRO A 117 1.79 22.49 15.67
N ASP A 118 2.97 21.98 15.32
CA ASP A 118 3.94 22.65 14.43
C ASP A 118 3.72 22.37 12.93
N GLY A 119 2.56 21.81 12.59
CA GLY A 119 2.18 21.51 11.21
C GLY A 119 2.82 20.25 10.64
N ARG A 120 3.64 19.52 11.41
CA ARG A 120 4.09 18.20 10.99
C ARG A 120 2.93 17.22 11.05
N ALA A 121 2.84 16.35 10.06
CA ALA A 121 1.91 15.23 10.01
C ALA A 121 2.36 14.09 10.95
N LEU A 122 2.72 14.42 12.20
CA LEU A 122 3.19 13.47 13.21
C LEU A 122 2.30 13.55 14.46
N TYR A 123 2.14 12.45 15.18
CA TYR A 123 1.38 12.45 16.43
C TYR A 123 2.20 13.04 17.59
N ALA A 124 1.54 13.82 18.45
CA ALA A 124 2.04 14.29 19.72
C ALA A 124 1.90 13.20 20.81
N GLY A 125 2.31 13.50 22.04
CA GLY A 125 2.27 12.56 23.16
C GLY A 125 3.54 11.73 23.30
N ASN A 126 3.59 10.94 24.38
CA ASN A 126 4.73 10.09 24.68
C ASN A 126 4.73 8.88 23.76
N ILE A 127 5.93 8.49 23.32
CA ILE A 127 6.12 7.22 22.63
C ILE A 127 5.97 6.11 23.68
N ILE A 128 4.96 5.27 23.51
CA ILE A 128 4.69 4.12 24.39
C ILE A 128 5.03 2.80 23.70
N GLY A 129 5.37 2.84 22.41
CA GLY A 129 6.07 1.77 21.73
C GLY A 129 6.77 2.25 20.47
N ASP A 130 7.92 1.64 20.20
CA ASP A 130 8.81 1.91 19.08
C ASP A 130 9.49 0.60 18.71
N GLU A 131 9.08 0.02 17.59
CA GLU A 131 9.61 -1.25 17.12
C GLU A 131 10.08 -1.15 15.68
N ILE A 132 11.11 -1.94 15.36
CA ILE A 132 11.62 -2.08 14.01
C ILE A 132 11.60 -3.56 13.67
N PHE A 133 11.10 -3.91 12.49
CA PHE A 133 11.13 -5.29 12.02
C PHE A 133 11.31 -5.40 10.51
N GLU A 134 11.86 -6.55 10.13
CA GLU A 134 12.07 -6.98 8.75
C GLU A 134 10.75 -7.20 8.02
N VAL A 135 10.65 -6.69 6.79
CA VAL A 135 9.49 -6.91 5.91
C VAL A 135 9.94 -7.52 4.59
N GLY A 136 10.80 -6.81 3.86
CA GLY A 136 11.25 -7.22 2.54
C GLY A 136 11.84 -8.63 2.56
N SER A 137 12.83 -8.87 3.43
CA SER A 137 13.51 -10.17 3.60
C SER A 137 12.55 -11.34 3.91
N ARG A 138 11.46 -11.08 4.64
CA ARG A 138 10.49 -12.10 5.08
C ARG A 138 9.55 -12.60 3.97
N ILE A 139 9.33 -11.82 2.92
CA ILE A 139 8.40 -12.20 1.85
C ILE A 139 9.05 -13.26 0.94
N PRO A 140 8.43 -14.45 0.75
CA PRO A 140 9.03 -15.53 -0.02
C PRO A 140 9.29 -15.17 -1.48
N GLN A 141 10.40 -15.64 -2.05
CA GLN A 141 10.72 -15.43 -3.46
C GLN A 141 9.65 -16.01 -4.39
N ALA A 142 9.06 -17.17 -4.05
CA ALA A 142 7.98 -17.79 -4.81
C ALA A 142 6.74 -16.88 -4.96
N LEU A 143 6.44 -16.03 -3.96
CA LEU A 143 5.37 -15.04 -4.04
C LEU A 143 5.72 -13.96 -5.07
N ILE A 144 6.96 -13.47 -5.03
CA ILE A 144 7.45 -12.45 -5.94
C ILE A 144 7.46 -12.96 -7.39
N ASP A 145 7.91 -14.20 -7.60
CA ASP A 145 7.92 -14.84 -8.92
C ASP A 145 6.50 -15.03 -9.45
N GLU A 146 5.55 -15.37 -8.57
CA GLU A 146 4.13 -15.44 -8.91
C GLU A 146 3.55 -14.11 -9.38
N LEU A 147 3.90 -13.00 -8.71
CA LEU A 147 3.50 -11.64 -9.14
C LEU A 147 4.14 -11.20 -10.45
N LYS A 148 5.35 -11.68 -10.76
CA LYS A 148 6.01 -11.44 -12.05
C LYS A 148 5.34 -12.23 -13.17
N ARG A 149 4.96 -13.48 -12.89
CA ARG A 149 4.28 -14.38 -13.82
C ARG A 149 2.86 -13.92 -14.16
N ASP A 150 2.11 -13.47 -13.15
CA ASP A 150 0.78 -12.91 -13.30
C ASP A 150 0.68 -11.52 -12.64
N PRO A 151 0.93 -10.44 -13.41
CA PRO A 151 1.01 -9.08 -12.87
C PRO A 151 -0.34 -8.47 -12.51
N ARG A 152 -1.47 -9.16 -12.78
CA ARG A 152 -2.83 -8.68 -12.46
C ARG A 152 -3.16 -8.78 -10.97
N GLY A 153 -2.29 -9.39 -10.16
CA GLY A 153 -2.43 -9.44 -8.71
C GLY A 153 -1.86 -8.22 -7.99
N ASN A 154 -2.46 -7.90 -6.86
CA ASN A 154 -1.97 -6.90 -5.91
C ASN A 154 -1.30 -7.62 -4.73
N LEU A 155 -0.05 -7.27 -4.46
CA LEU A 155 0.60 -7.62 -3.19
C LEU A 155 -0.09 -6.86 -2.07
N ARG A 156 -0.59 -7.58 -1.06
CA ARG A 156 -1.14 -6.99 0.16
C ARG A 156 -0.12 -7.17 1.28
N LEU A 157 0.34 -6.07 1.88
CA LEU A 157 1.12 -6.07 3.13
C LEU A 157 0.21 -5.68 4.27
N LYS A 158 0.14 -6.54 5.27
CA LYS A 158 -0.84 -6.47 6.35
C LYS A 158 -0.13 -6.33 7.67
N PHE A 159 -0.55 -5.40 8.49
CA PHE A 159 0.02 -5.14 9.79
C PHE A 159 -1.09 -5.16 10.82
N ARG A 160 -0.97 -6.07 11.78
CA ARG A 160 -1.90 -6.18 12.90
C ARG A 160 -1.18 -5.81 14.18
N MET A 161 -1.54 -4.66 14.73
CA MET A 161 -0.91 -4.13 15.95
C MET A 161 -1.33 -4.94 17.17
N SER A 162 -0.40 -5.14 18.08
CA SER A 162 -0.59 -5.81 19.37
C SER A 162 0.29 -5.15 20.42
N GLU A 163 -0.12 -5.16 21.69
CA GLU A 163 0.72 -4.76 22.82
C GLU A 163 2.03 -5.56 22.91
N GLN A 164 2.07 -6.77 22.32
CA GLN A 164 3.28 -7.60 22.22
C GLN A 164 4.16 -7.28 20.99
N GLY A 165 3.80 -6.28 20.20
CA GLY A 165 4.45 -5.90 18.94
C GLY A 165 3.66 -6.28 17.69
N THR A 166 3.93 -5.59 16.59
CA THR A 166 3.19 -5.72 15.34
C THR A 166 3.44 -7.06 14.66
N LEU A 167 2.35 -7.64 14.16
CA LEU A 167 2.34 -8.86 13.36
C LEU A 167 2.33 -8.50 11.88
N LEU A 168 3.23 -9.10 11.09
CA LEU A 168 3.29 -8.92 9.64
C LEU A 168 2.55 -10.07 8.94
N GLY A 169 1.65 -9.74 8.02
CA GLY A 169 0.99 -10.69 7.14
C GLY A 169 1.10 -10.26 5.69
N TRP A 170 0.90 -11.19 4.77
CA TRP A 170 0.82 -10.88 3.34
C TRP A 170 -0.11 -11.84 2.62
N ASP A 171 -0.61 -11.42 1.46
CA ASP A 171 -1.22 -12.27 0.45
C ASP A 171 -1.13 -11.60 -0.92
N ILE A 172 -1.53 -12.33 -1.97
CA ILE A 172 -1.84 -11.76 -3.27
C ILE A 172 -3.35 -11.74 -3.44
N GLU A 173 -3.93 -10.55 -3.60
CA GLU A 173 -5.32 -10.39 -4.04
C GLU A 173 -5.39 -10.35 -5.57
N ARG A 174 -6.34 -11.09 -6.13
CA ARG A 174 -6.71 -11.05 -7.55
C ARG A 174 -8.21 -10.94 -7.70
N ARG A 175 -8.65 -10.45 -8.86
CA ARG A 175 -10.07 -10.41 -9.26
C ARG A 175 -10.25 -11.03 -10.65
N PRO A 176 -10.24 -12.37 -10.75
CA PRO A 176 -10.35 -13.06 -12.04
C PRO A 176 -11.65 -12.70 -12.75
N GLY A 177 -11.56 -12.19 -13.96
CA GLY A 177 -12.74 -11.76 -14.73
C GLY A 177 -13.28 -10.37 -14.39
N PHE A 178 -12.62 -9.61 -13.51
CA PHE A 178 -12.93 -8.19 -13.34
C PHE A 178 -12.53 -7.41 -14.59
N ASP A 179 -13.51 -6.70 -15.16
CA ASP A 179 -13.31 -5.76 -16.26
C ASP A 179 -13.84 -4.39 -15.80
N PRO A 180 -12.95 -3.38 -15.67
CA PRO A 180 -13.35 -2.04 -15.22
C PRO A 180 -14.28 -1.31 -16.20
N LYS A 181 -14.52 -1.85 -17.41
CA LYS A 181 -15.47 -1.31 -18.40
C LYS A 181 -16.82 -2.02 -18.39
N LYS A 182 -16.90 -3.22 -17.82
CA LYS A 182 -18.16 -3.96 -17.75
C LYS A 182 -19.10 -3.27 -16.77
N ARG A 183 -20.34 -3.08 -17.19
CA ARG A 183 -21.42 -2.54 -16.37
C ARG A 183 -22.54 -3.54 -16.20
N ASP A 184 -23.24 -3.49 -15.07
CA ASP A 184 -24.48 -4.22 -14.86
C ASP A 184 -25.66 -3.48 -15.51
N GLU A 185 -26.88 -3.99 -15.29
CA GLU A 185 -28.12 -3.42 -15.84
C GLU A 185 -28.41 -1.99 -15.32
N TYR A 186 -27.83 -1.58 -14.19
CA TYR A 186 -27.99 -0.25 -13.60
C TYR A 186 -26.85 0.71 -13.99
N GLY A 187 -25.88 0.27 -14.79
CA GLY A 187 -24.74 1.08 -15.18
C GLY A 187 -23.61 1.11 -14.15
N GLU A 188 -23.63 0.23 -13.15
CA GLU A 188 -22.60 0.12 -12.12
C GLU A 188 -21.50 -0.86 -12.51
N ALA A 189 -20.29 -0.67 -11.98
CA ALA A 189 -19.18 -1.59 -12.26
C ALA A 189 -19.50 -2.99 -11.74
N VAL A 190 -19.40 -4.00 -12.62
CA VAL A 190 -19.70 -5.38 -12.24
C VAL A 190 -18.74 -5.84 -11.14
N TYR A 191 -19.31 -6.16 -9.97
CA TYR A 191 -18.54 -6.66 -8.85
C TYR A 191 -18.02 -8.07 -9.12
N VAL A 192 -16.73 -8.28 -8.85
CA VAL A 192 -16.09 -9.60 -8.81
C VAL A 192 -15.40 -9.75 -7.47
N ALA A 193 -15.74 -10.83 -6.77
CA ALA A 193 -15.18 -11.13 -5.46
C ALA A 193 -13.66 -11.37 -5.58
N PRO A 194 -12.85 -10.81 -4.67
CA PRO A 194 -11.42 -11.06 -4.66
C PRO A 194 -11.12 -12.51 -4.27
N VAL A 195 -10.07 -13.06 -4.88
CA VAL A 195 -9.47 -14.33 -4.48
C VAL A 195 -8.07 -14.06 -3.94
N HIS A 196 -7.74 -14.73 -2.85
CA HIS A 196 -6.46 -14.54 -2.15
C HIS A 196 -5.61 -15.80 -2.23
N SER A 197 -4.35 -15.65 -2.59
CA SER A 197 -3.36 -16.72 -2.59
C SER A 197 -2.09 -16.28 -1.86
N PHE A 198 -1.17 -17.23 -1.59
CA PHE A 198 0.11 -16.95 -0.92
C PHE A 198 -0.02 -16.29 0.46
N ALA A 199 -1.13 -16.54 1.17
CA ALA A 199 -1.33 -16.03 2.52
C ALA A 199 -0.24 -16.55 3.46
N GLY A 200 0.51 -15.65 4.09
CA GLY A 200 1.60 -16.01 5.00
C GLY A 200 1.97 -14.88 5.96
N GLY A 201 2.97 -15.13 6.80
CA GLY A 201 3.46 -14.22 7.83
C GLY A 201 3.15 -14.69 9.25
N ASP A 202 3.09 -13.73 10.16
CA ASP A 202 2.78 -13.90 11.58
C ASP A 202 1.28 -14.09 11.83
N PHE A 203 0.43 -13.76 10.85
CA PHE A 203 -1.01 -13.94 10.98
C PHE A 203 -1.71 -14.13 9.64
N ARG A 204 -2.94 -14.62 9.72
CA ARG A 204 -3.90 -14.70 8.62
C ARG A 204 -5.29 -14.39 9.16
N GLU A 205 -5.95 -13.41 8.57
CA GLU A 205 -7.35 -13.06 8.87
C GLU A 205 -8.28 -14.27 8.68
N ALA A 206 -9.35 -14.31 9.48
CA ALA A 206 -10.49 -15.16 9.23
C ALA A 206 -11.15 -14.80 7.88
N LYS A 207 -11.78 -15.80 7.25
CA LYS A 207 -12.69 -15.56 6.14
C LYS A 207 -14.09 -15.42 6.74
N ILE A 208 -14.65 -14.23 6.66
CA ILE A 208 -15.99 -13.92 7.15
C ILE A 208 -16.93 -13.79 5.95
N LEU A 209 -18.07 -14.47 5.99
CA LEU A 209 -19.16 -14.37 5.03
C LEU A 209 -20.45 -14.15 5.82
N ASP A 210 -21.19 -13.10 5.48
CA ASP A 210 -22.44 -12.73 6.15
C ASP A 210 -22.32 -12.64 7.69
N GLY A 211 -21.22 -12.03 8.15
CA GLY A 211 -20.91 -11.86 9.57
C GLY A 211 -20.46 -13.15 10.29
N LYS A 212 -20.35 -14.28 9.58
CA LYS A 212 -19.95 -15.57 10.16
C LYS A 212 -18.56 -16.00 9.67
N PRO A 213 -17.67 -16.49 10.55
CA PRO A 213 -16.39 -17.03 10.13
C PRO A 213 -16.60 -18.38 9.41
N VAL A 214 -16.37 -18.39 8.10
CA VAL A 214 -16.38 -19.62 7.27
C VAL A 214 -15.00 -20.29 7.19
N ARG A 215 -13.95 -19.58 7.63
CA ARG A 215 -12.62 -20.13 7.92
C ARG A 215 -12.00 -19.31 9.03
N LYS A 216 -11.57 -19.95 10.10
CA LYS A 216 -10.82 -19.26 11.16
C LYS A 216 -9.51 -18.67 10.63
N GLY A 217 -9.19 -17.50 11.15
CA GLY A 217 -7.88 -16.89 11.09
C GLY A 217 -6.94 -17.52 12.10
N TRP A 218 -5.72 -17.00 12.14
CA TRP A 218 -4.75 -17.34 13.17
C TRP A 218 -3.70 -16.24 13.28
N TYR A 219 -3.00 -16.18 14.41
CA TYR A 219 -1.80 -15.37 14.60
C TYR A 219 -0.77 -16.12 15.44
N LEU A 220 0.49 -15.69 15.37
CA LEU A 220 1.56 -16.15 16.25
C LEU A 220 1.60 -15.24 17.47
N ASP A 221 1.45 -15.81 18.66
CA ASP A 221 1.75 -15.11 19.92
C ASP A 221 3.25 -14.77 19.93
N LYS A 222 3.59 -13.49 20.07
CA LYS A 222 4.99 -13.02 19.97
C LYS A 222 5.84 -13.50 21.14
N ARG A 223 5.23 -13.72 22.31
CA ARG A 223 5.94 -14.17 23.51
C ARG A 223 6.25 -15.66 23.45
N THR A 224 5.31 -16.49 22.99
CA THR A 224 5.45 -17.95 23.02
C THR A 224 5.72 -18.58 21.65
N GLY A 225 5.60 -17.83 20.55
CA GLY A 225 5.68 -18.33 19.18
C GLY A 225 4.55 -19.29 18.79
N ARG A 226 3.51 -19.40 19.63
CA ARG A 226 2.43 -20.38 19.43
C ARG A 226 1.40 -19.79 18.48
N LYS A 227 0.90 -20.64 17.60
CA LYS A 227 -0.21 -20.30 16.71
C LYS A 227 -1.52 -20.34 17.49
N ILE A 228 -2.26 -19.24 17.47
CA ILE A 228 -3.57 -19.08 18.10
C ILE A 228 -4.62 -18.89 17.02
N GLU A 229 -5.71 -19.66 17.06
CA GLU A 229 -6.83 -19.50 16.14
C GLU A 229 -7.73 -18.33 16.55
N THR A 230 -8.33 -17.68 15.56
CA THR A 230 -9.21 -16.52 15.75
C THR A 230 -10.33 -16.55 14.70
N ASP A 231 -11.43 -15.88 14.99
CA ASP A 231 -12.61 -15.65 14.18
C ASP A 231 -12.61 -14.28 13.45
N TYR A 232 -11.49 -13.54 13.49
CA TYR A 232 -11.29 -12.23 12.83
C TYR A 232 -9.98 -12.11 12.01
#